data_AF-A0A7J8HNW2-F1
#
_entry.id   AF-A0A7J8HNW2-F1
#
_cell.length_a   1.000
_cell.length_b   1.000
_cell.length_c   1.000
_cell.angle_alpha   90.00
_cell.angle_beta   90.00
_cell.angle_gamma   90.00
#
_symmetry.space_group_name_H-M   'P 1'
#
loop_
_entity.id
_entity.type
_entity.pdbx_description
1 polymer ?
#
loop_
_entity_poly.entity_id
_entity_poly.type
_entity_poly.pdbx_seq_one_letter_code
_entity_poly.pdbx_strand_id
1 'polypeptide(L)'
;MKHSRDLAQDPAWTETFRVLSVATIKFEMLSTAPQSQGEWLLLFNSVLPFPGLLSQTAALDHTAPGLHITARTETVCKLLVQLSMDFSSYYNRVHILGEPRPHLFGQMFARLQLLRAVCEVLHTGLAMLGLPPLSHI
;
A
#
# COMPACT_ATOMS: atom_id res chain seq x y z
N MET A 1 -0.50 -19.11 16.76
CA MET A 1 0.20 -18.84 15.48
C MET A 1 -0.67 -19.16 14.26
N LYS A 2 -1.96 -18.77 14.26
CA LYS A 2 -2.90 -19.04 13.15
C LYS A 2 -3.10 -17.82 12.24
N HIS A 3 -2.72 -16.63 12.72
CA HIS A 3 -3.07 -15.34 12.12
C HIS A 3 -2.24 -14.96 10.87
N SER A 4 -0.95 -15.34 10.80
CA SER A 4 -0.09 -14.95 9.65
C SER A 4 -0.42 -15.71 8.35
N ARG A 5 -1.12 -16.83 8.43
CA ARG A 5 -1.44 -17.68 7.26
C ARG A 5 -2.68 -17.16 6.52
N ASP A 6 -3.60 -16.52 7.23
CA ASP A 6 -4.83 -15.94 6.66
C ASP A 6 -4.55 -14.63 5.91
N LEU A 7 -3.53 -13.86 6.31
CA LEU A 7 -3.20 -12.56 5.66
C LEU A 7 -2.64 -12.70 4.24
N ALA A 8 -1.91 -13.78 3.93
CA ALA A 8 -1.33 -14.01 2.60
C ALA A 8 -2.32 -14.64 1.61
N GLN A 9 -3.39 -15.28 2.09
CA GLN A 9 -4.51 -15.79 1.29
C GLN A 9 -5.76 -14.91 1.40
N ASP A 10 -5.64 -13.72 2.00
CA ASP A 10 -6.76 -12.84 2.20
C ASP A 10 -7.34 -12.41 0.82
N PRO A 11 -8.62 -12.71 0.53
CA PRO A 11 -9.29 -12.23 -0.68
C PRO A 11 -9.22 -10.70 -0.83
N ALA A 12 -8.98 -9.97 0.26
CA ALA A 12 -8.72 -8.53 0.23
C ALA A 12 -7.56 -8.17 -0.69
N TRP A 13 -6.42 -8.88 -0.63
CA TRP A 13 -5.25 -8.56 -1.48
C TRP A 13 -5.50 -8.83 -2.96
N THR A 14 -6.27 -9.86 -3.28
CA THR A 14 -6.66 -10.14 -4.67
C THR A 14 -7.55 -9.03 -5.22
N GLU A 15 -8.46 -8.51 -4.39
CA GLU A 15 -9.29 -7.38 -4.76
C GLU A 15 -8.49 -6.07 -4.83
N THR A 16 -7.54 -5.84 -3.92
CA THR A 16 -6.59 -4.71 -3.99
C THR A 16 -5.81 -4.74 -5.29
N PHE A 17 -5.24 -5.90 -5.68
CA PHE A 17 -4.54 -6.04 -6.95
C PHE A 17 -5.45 -5.85 -8.16
N ARG A 18 -6.69 -6.35 -8.10
CA ARG A 18 -7.67 -6.19 -9.17
C ARG A 18 -8.08 -4.74 -9.34
N VAL A 19 -8.35 -4.07 -8.23
CA VAL A 19 -8.65 -2.64 -8.16
C VAL A 19 -7.44 -1.82 -8.60
N LEU A 20 -6.23 -2.19 -8.19
CA LEU A 20 -4.99 -1.56 -8.65
C LEU A 20 -4.75 -1.80 -10.13
N SER A 21 -5.08 -2.96 -10.69
CA SER A 21 -4.94 -3.24 -12.12
C SER A 21 -5.93 -2.42 -12.96
N VAL A 22 -7.18 -2.32 -12.49
CA VAL A 22 -8.19 -1.41 -13.07
C VAL A 22 -7.75 0.05 -12.90
N ALA A 23 -7.17 0.39 -11.77
CA ALA A 23 -6.61 1.70 -11.52
C ALA A 23 -5.35 1.94 -12.35
N THR A 24 -4.51 0.94 -12.69
CA THR A 24 -3.34 1.07 -13.55
C THR A 24 -3.74 1.49 -14.94
N ILE A 25 -4.81 0.89 -15.48
CA ILE A 25 -5.43 1.33 -16.73
C ILE A 25 -5.91 2.79 -16.62
N LYS A 26 -6.39 3.19 -15.43
CA LYS A 26 -6.78 4.58 -15.12
C LYS A 26 -5.59 5.52 -14.81
N PHE A 27 -4.45 4.98 -14.36
CA PHE A 27 -3.20 5.68 -14.06
C PHE A 27 -2.41 5.97 -15.34
N GLU A 28 -2.55 5.12 -16.36
CA GLU A 28 -2.09 5.41 -17.71
C GLU A 28 -2.75 6.70 -18.24
N MET A 29 -4.02 6.94 -17.88
CA MET A 29 -4.71 8.22 -18.14
C MET A 29 -4.18 9.39 -17.27
N LEU A 30 -3.60 9.13 -16.10
CA LEU A 30 -2.95 10.13 -15.22
C LEU A 30 -1.51 10.47 -15.63
N SER A 31 -0.87 9.62 -16.43
CA SER A 31 0.54 9.77 -16.84
C SER A 31 0.82 11.03 -17.66
N THR A 32 -0.21 11.75 -18.11
CA THR A 32 -0.07 13.04 -18.82
C THR A 32 0.00 14.24 -17.89
N ALA A 33 -0.24 14.08 -16.58
CA ALA A 33 -0.24 15.18 -15.61
C ALA A 33 1.11 15.31 -14.86
N PRO A 34 1.64 16.54 -14.66
CA PRO A 34 2.89 16.79 -13.93
C PRO A 34 2.85 16.40 -12.44
N GLN A 35 1.66 16.17 -11.88
CA GLN A 35 1.45 15.74 -10.49
C GLN A 35 1.58 14.22 -10.27
N SER A 36 1.81 13.45 -11.33
CA SER A 36 1.87 11.99 -11.29
C SER A 36 3.12 11.44 -10.59
N GLN A 37 4.18 12.23 -10.41
CA GLN A 37 5.45 11.75 -9.85
C GLN A 37 5.30 11.19 -8.43
N GLY A 38 4.52 11.85 -7.57
CA GLY A 38 4.25 11.36 -6.20
C GLY A 38 3.33 10.13 -6.18
N GLU A 39 2.40 10.03 -7.13
CA GLU A 39 1.50 8.88 -7.28
C GLU A 39 2.29 7.62 -7.67
N TRP A 40 3.20 7.77 -8.63
CA TRP A 40 4.11 6.71 -9.05
C TRP A 40 5.06 6.27 -7.95
N LEU A 41 5.59 7.22 -7.16
CA LEU A 41 6.46 6.92 -6.02
C LEU A 41 5.76 6.01 -5.01
N LEU A 42 4.53 6.35 -4.62
CA LEU A 42 3.73 5.55 -3.69
C LEU A 42 3.40 4.16 -4.24
N LEU A 43 3.01 4.09 -5.52
CA LEU A 43 2.64 2.83 -6.15
C LEU A 43 3.84 1.87 -6.25
N PHE A 44 4.96 2.33 -6.79
CA PHE A 44 6.11 1.48 -7.07
C PHE A 44 6.98 1.17 -5.87
N ASN A 45 7.11 2.10 -4.91
CA ASN A 45 8.00 1.87 -3.77
C ASN A 45 7.30 1.21 -2.60
N SER A 46 5.98 1.38 -2.48
CA SER A 46 5.24 0.92 -1.30
C SER A 46 4.20 -0.13 -1.64
N VAL A 47 3.35 0.11 -2.64
CA VAL A 47 2.19 -0.77 -2.90
C VAL A 47 2.58 -2.04 -3.65
N LEU A 48 3.32 -1.94 -4.75
CA LEU A 48 3.69 -3.09 -5.58
C LEU A 48 4.70 -4.05 -4.92
N PRO A 49 5.72 -3.60 -4.17
CA PRO A 49 6.67 -4.51 -3.52
C PRO A 49 6.09 -5.25 -2.31
N PHE A 50 5.04 -4.70 -1.70
CA PHE A 50 4.50 -5.21 -0.43
C PHE A 50 4.04 -6.68 -0.48
N PRO A 51 3.39 -7.17 -1.53
CA PRO A 51 2.94 -8.57 -1.59
C PRO A 51 4.11 -9.56 -1.75
N GLY A 52 5.18 -9.12 -2.42
CA GLY A 52 6.45 -9.84 -2.43
C GLY A 52 7.07 -9.92 -1.05
N LEU A 53 6.99 -8.84 -0.26
CA LEU A 53 7.38 -8.83 1.15
C LEU A 53 6.51 -9.81 1.96
N LEU A 54 5.17 -9.77 1.83
CA LEU A 54 4.25 -10.70 2.50
C LEU A 54 4.54 -12.18 2.18
N SER A 55 4.87 -12.48 0.93
CA SER A 55 5.18 -13.86 0.52
C SER A 55 6.49 -14.36 1.14
N GLN A 56 7.51 -13.49 1.17
CA GLN A 56 8.79 -13.79 1.82
C GLN A 56 8.63 -13.97 3.32
N THR A 57 7.81 -13.13 3.95
CA THR A 57 7.56 -13.24 5.39
C THR A 57 6.77 -14.49 5.76
N ALA A 58 5.79 -14.90 4.95
CA ALA A 58 5.04 -16.13 5.14
C ALA A 58 5.89 -17.41 4.92
N ALA A 59 6.82 -17.40 3.95
CA ALA A 59 7.70 -18.54 3.69
C ALA A 59 8.72 -18.79 4.81
N LEU A 60 9.13 -17.74 5.53
CA LEU A 60 10.12 -17.81 6.61
C LEU A 60 9.56 -18.34 7.94
N ASP A 61 8.24 -18.37 8.12
CA ASP A 61 7.58 -18.94 9.30
C ASP A 61 7.79 -20.47 9.43
N HIS A 62 8.44 -21.12 8.46
CA HIS A 62 8.66 -22.56 8.45
C HIS A 62 10.10 -22.99 8.79
N THR A 63 11.08 -22.07 8.87
CA THR A 63 12.50 -22.50 8.78
C THR A 63 13.39 -22.21 9.99
N ALA A 64 13.22 -21.17 10.82
CA ALA A 64 13.95 -21.04 12.10
C ALA A 64 13.44 -19.84 12.95
N PRO A 65 13.16 -20.01 14.25
CA PRO A 65 12.35 -19.06 15.02
C PRO A 65 13.08 -17.84 15.63
N GLY A 66 14.41 -17.70 15.56
CA GLY A 66 15.14 -16.70 16.36
C GLY A 66 15.50 -15.40 15.63
N LEU A 67 16.41 -15.49 14.66
CA LEU A 67 17.02 -14.32 14.00
C LEU A 67 16.15 -13.76 12.85
N HIS A 68 15.25 -14.56 12.30
CA HIS A 68 14.39 -14.19 11.19
C HIS A 68 13.27 -13.21 11.58
N ILE A 69 12.83 -13.23 12.85
CA ILE A 69 11.74 -12.37 13.34
C ILE A 69 12.22 -10.90 13.42
N THR A 70 13.46 -10.66 13.84
CA THR A 70 14.04 -9.32 13.93
C THR A 70 14.28 -8.70 12.56
N ALA A 71 14.87 -9.44 11.61
CA ALA A 71 15.07 -8.95 10.23
C ALA A 71 13.74 -8.70 9.49
N ARG A 72 12.72 -9.54 9.74
CA ARG A 72 11.36 -9.39 9.20
C ARG A 72 10.71 -8.10 9.71
N THR A 73 10.72 -7.89 11.02
CA THR A 73 10.19 -6.69 11.68
C THR A 73 10.89 -5.44 11.17
N GLU A 74 12.23 -5.47 11.07
CA GLU A 74 13.02 -4.34 10.55
C GLU A 74 12.62 -3.95 9.13
N THR A 75 12.46 -4.93 8.24
CA THR A 75 12.11 -4.67 6.83
C THR A 75 10.70 -4.08 6.70
N VAL A 76 9.74 -4.61 7.46
CA VAL A 76 8.36 -4.08 7.50
C VAL A 76 8.36 -2.66 8.08
N CYS A 77 9.07 -2.41 9.17
CA CYS A 77 9.17 -1.09 9.78
C CYS A 77 9.80 -0.06 8.82
N LYS A 78 10.90 -0.41 8.14
CA LYS A 78 11.54 0.47 7.16
C LYS A 78 10.58 0.85 6.03
N LEU A 79 9.84 -0.13 5.51
CA LEU A 79 8.83 0.12 4.48
C LEU A 79 7.71 1.03 5.01
N LEU A 80 7.17 0.77 6.20
CA LEU A 80 6.09 1.59 6.78
C LEU A 80 6.54 3.03 7.05
N VAL A 81 7.76 3.23 7.55
CA VAL A 81 8.34 4.56 7.76
C VAL A 81 8.49 5.30 6.42
N GLN A 82 9.06 4.63 5.41
CA GLN A 82 9.23 5.22 4.08
C GLN A 82 7.89 5.57 3.44
N LEU A 83 6.92 4.64 3.46
CA LEU A 83 5.55 4.86 3.00
C LEU A 83 4.92 6.08 3.69
N SER A 84 5.10 6.21 5.01
CA SER A 84 4.53 7.33 5.78
C SER A 84 5.14 8.68 5.38
N MET A 85 6.45 8.73 5.14
CA MET A 85 7.16 9.94 4.68
C MET A 85 6.71 10.33 3.27
N ASP A 86 6.70 9.38 2.34
CA ASP A 86 6.31 9.61 0.95
C ASP A 86 4.83 10.02 0.86
N PHE A 87 3.97 9.35 1.64
CA PHE A 87 2.56 9.67 1.72
C PHE A 87 2.32 11.08 2.26
N SER A 88 3.01 11.46 3.35
CA SER A 88 2.89 12.79 3.95
C SER A 88 3.32 13.89 2.97
N SER A 89 4.42 13.65 2.23
CA SER A 89 4.90 14.57 1.19
C SER A 89 3.91 14.70 0.03
N TYR A 90 3.33 13.57 -0.42
CA TYR A 90 2.33 13.54 -1.47
C TYR A 90 1.04 14.27 -1.07
N TYR A 91 0.48 13.96 0.10
CA TYR A 91 -0.78 14.52 0.58
C TYR A 91 -0.70 16.04 0.77
N ASN A 92 0.47 16.55 1.18
CA ASN A 92 0.69 17.99 1.32
C ASN A 92 0.69 18.74 -0.03
N ARG A 93 1.06 18.06 -1.13
CA ARG A 93 1.24 18.68 -2.45
C ARG A 93 0.04 18.50 -3.38
N VAL A 94 -0.76 17.47 -3.16
CA VAL A 94 -1.80 17.04 -4.11
C VAL A 94 -3.19 17.13 -3.49
N HIS A 95 -4.03 17.96 -4.09
CA HIS A 95 -5.46 17.99 -3.76
C HIS A 95 -6.16 16.76 -4.33
N ILE A 96 -6.48 15.81 -3.46
CA ILE A 96 -7.14 14.54 -3.84
C ILE A 96 -8.59 14.78 -4.25
N LEU A 97 -9.29 15.65 -3.51
CA LEU A 97 -10.61 16.15 -3.87
C LEU A 97 -10.47 17.60 -4.31
N GLY A 98 -10.22 17.81 -5.60
CA GLY A 98 -10.19 19.13 -6.23
C GLY A 98 -11.59 19.66 -6.55
N GLU A 99 -11.66 20.77 -7.30
CA GLU A 99 -12.93 21.30 -7.80
C GLU A 99 -13.70 20.24 -8.61
N PRO A 100 -15.03 20.14 -8.45
CA PRO A 100 -15.86 19.14 -9.11
C PRO A 100 -16.01 19.49 -10.59
N ARG A 101 -14.97 19.22 -11.37
CA ARG A 101 -14.98 19.32 -12.83
C ARG A 101 -15.16 17.91 -13.41
N PRO A 102 -16.11 17.70 -14.32
CA PRO A 102 -16.50 16.36 -14.77
C PRO A 102 -15.37 15.54 -15.41
N HIS A 103 -14.39 16.21 -16.02
CA HIS A 103 -13.19 15.57 -16.59
C HIS A 103 -12.15 15.18 -15.54
N LEU A 104 -12.22 15.72 -14.32
CA LEU A 104 -11.30 15.40 -13.21
C LEU A 104 -11.80 14.25 -12.33
N PHE A 105 -13.05 13.80 -12.48
CA PHE A 105 -13.58 12.68 -11.70
C PHE A 105 -12.77 11.39 -11.91
N GLY A 106 -12.26 11.15 -13.12
CA GLY A 106 -11.37 10.03 -13.40
C GLY A 106 -10.10 10.08 -12.54
N GLN A 107 -9.48 11.25 -12.45
CA GLN A 107 -8.28 11.52 -11.65
C GLN A 107 -8.56 11.44 -10.14
N MET A 108 -9.63 12.07 -9.64
CA MET A 108 -10.01 12.00 -8.22
C MET A 108 -10.26 10.55 -7.80
N PHE A 109 -10.97 9.77 -8.62
CA PHE A 109 -11.20 8.35 -8.35
C PHE A 109 -9.90 7.56 -8.29
N ALA A 110 -9.00 7.74 -9.25
CA ALA A 110 -7.72 7.03 -9.25
C ALA A 110 -6.87 7.37 -8.02
N ARG A 111 -6.84 8.65 -7.58
CA ARG A 111 -6.19 9.06 -6.33
C ARG A 111 -6.83 8.41 -5.09
N LEU A 112 -8.15 8.34 -5.03
CA LEU A 112 -8.87 7.64 -3.96
C LEU A 112 -8.52 6.14 -3.93
N GLN A 113 -8.37 5.50 -5.09
CA GLN A 113 -7.93 4.10 -5.15
C GLN A 113 -6.48 3.93 -4.72
N LEU A 114 -5.59 4.87 -5.07
CA LEU A 114 -4.21 4.88 -4.56
C LEU A 114 -4.21 4.97 -3.03
N LEU A 115 -4.99 5.89 -2.46
CA LEU A 115 -5.13 6.02 -1.01
C LEU A 115 -5.63 4.74 -0.36
N ARG A 116 -6.65 4.10 -0.95
CA ARG A 116 -7.18 2.83 -0.45
C ARG A 116 -6.09 1.76 -0.38
N ALA A 117 -5.29 1.62 -1.44
CA ALA A 117 -4.18 0.68 -1.48
C ALA A 117 -3.08 1.01 -0.46
N VAL A 118 -2.72 2.30 -0.30
CA VAL A 118 -1.75 2.75 0.72
C VAL A 118 -2.25 2.44 2.14
N CYS A 119 -3.54 2.66 2.43
CA CYS A 119 -4.15 2.31 3.71
C CYS A 119 -4.13 0.79 3.96
N GLU A 120 -4.39 -0.02 2.95
CA GLU A 120 -4.34 -1.49 3.07
C GLU A 120 -2.91 -1.99 3.38
N VAL A 121 -1.90 -1.42 2.72
CA VAL A 121 -0.48 -1.68 3.03
C VAL A 121 -0.14 -1.30 4.47
N LEU A 122 -0.58 -0.13 4.91
CA LEU A 122 -0.34 0.36 6.28
C LEU A 122 -1.00 -0.56 7.33
N HIS A 123 -2.30 -0.85 7.18
CA HIS A 123 -3.02 -1.71 8.12
C HIS A 123 -2.46 -3.13 8.16
N THR A 124 -2.13 -3.70 7.01
CA THR A 124 -1.56 -5.05 6.92
C THR A 124 -0.15 -5.10 7.49
N GLY A 125 0.66 -4.06 7.24
CA GLY A 125 2.00 -3.94 7.80
C GLY A 125 1.96 -3.83 9.34
N LEU A 126 1.04 -3.04 9.88
CA LEU A 126 0.81 -2.95 11.33
C LEU A 126 0.35 -4.29 11.92
N ALA A 127 -0.58 -4.98 11.24
CA ALA A 127 -1.04 -6.30 11.66
C ALA A 127 0.11 -7.33 11.68
N MET A 128 1.05 -7.27 10.73
CA MET A 128 2.25 -8.11 10.73
C MET A 128 3.19 -7.84 11.92
N LEU A 129 3.18 -6.61 12.45
CA LEU A 129 3.91 -6.23 13.66
C LEU A 129 3.14 -6.58 14.94
N GLY A 130 1.94 -7.17 14.83
CA GLY A 130 1.05 -7.44 15.97
C GLY A 130 0.36 -6.20 16.54
N LEU A 131 0.39 -5.09 15.79
CA LEU A 131 -0.27 -3.84 16.17
C LEU A 131 -1.70 -3.80 15.60
N PRO A 132 -2.68 -3.29 16.36
CA PRO A 132 -4.05 -3.15 15.86
C PRO A 132 -4.07 -2.19 14.65
N PRO A 133 -4.96 -2.41 13.67
CA PRO A 133 -5.17 -1.46 12.59
C PRO A 133 -5.66 -0.12 13.16
N LEU A 134 -5.34 0.98 12.49
CA LEU A 134 -5.77 2.32 12.89
C LEU A 134 -7.29 2.44 12.65
N SER A 135 -8.08 2.04 13.64
CA SER A 135 -9.53 2.20 13.63
C SER A 135 -9.87 3.64 14.02
N HIS A 136 -10.14 4.47 13.00
CA HIS A 136 -10.59 5.85 13.10
C HIS A 136 -9.57 6.85 13.67
N ILE A 137 -9.14 7.77 12.80
CA ILE A 137 -8.85 9.16 13.17
C ILE A 137 -9.93 10.00 12.50
#